data_AF-A0AAD5A3C0-F1
#
_entry.id   AF-A0AAD5A3C0-F1
#
_cell.length_a   1.000
_cell.length_b   1.000
_cell.length_c   1.000
_cell.angle_alpha   90.00
_cell.angle_beta   90.00
_cell.angle_gamma   90.00
#
_symmetry.space_group_name_H-M   'P 1'
#
loop_
_entity.id
_entity.type
_entity.pdbx_description
1 polymer ?
#
loop_
_entity_poly.entity_id
_entity_poly.type
_entity_poly.pdbx_seq_one_letter_code
_entity_poly.pdbx_strand_id
1 'polypeptide(L)'
;MLYGLETVALSKRQEVELEVAELKMLMFSLGVTSMDRIRNEFIRGTAHVGPFRDKREKVGTLRRPSSLNDLDQSHEEREMEFLRLQVLEQQNIIDDLSKALETAGYVKNVI
;
A
#
# COMPACT_ATOMS: atom_id res chain seq x y z
N MET A 1 11.04 9.79 -9.67
CA MET A 1 12.28 9.99 -8.88
C MET A 1 12.22 9.06 -7.69
N LEU A 2 13.10 8.06 -7.66
CA LEU A 2 13.14 7.00 -6.66
C LEU A 2 13.97 7.50 -5.46
N TYR A 3 13.32 7.97 -4.39
CA TYR A 3 14.04 8.30 -3.16
C TYR A 3 14.60 7.02 -2.55
N GLY A 4 15.92 7.02 -2.34
CA GLY A 4 16.73 5.90 -1.89
C GLY A 4 16.14 5.20 -0.67
N LEU A 5 15.85 3.92 -0.86
CA LEU A 5 15.45 2.94 0.15
C LEU A 5 16.68 2.47 0.94
N GLU A 6 17.42 3.41 1.49
CA GLU A 6 18.43 3.12 2.51
C GLU A 6 17.68 3.09 3.84
N THR A 7 17.76 1.97 4.56
CA THR A 7 17.31 1.91 5.96
C THR A 7 18.24 2.83 6.75
N VAL A 8 17.86 4.11 6.85
CA VAL A 8 18.64 5.12 7.56
C VAL A 8 18.86 4.61 8.97
N ALA A 9 20.13 4.47 9.37
CA ALA A 9 20.48 4.09 10.72
C ALA A 9 19.85 5.09 11.69
N LEU A 10 18.85 4.64 12.45
CA LEU A 10 18.19 5.50 13.44
C LEU A 10 19.18 5.84 14.55
N SER A 11 19.26 7.12 14.87
CA SER A 11 19.94 7.59 16.07
C SER A 11 19.22 7.11 17.33
N LYS A 12 19.92 7.08 18.47
CA LYS A 12 19.32 6.78 19.79
C LYS A 12 18.15 7.69 20.15
N ARG A 13 18.16 8.93 19.67
CA ARG A 13 17.06 9.87 19.86
C ARG A 13 15.82 9.44 19.07
N GLN A 14 15.99 9.10 17.80
CA GLN A 14 14.89 8.64 16.96
C GLN A 14 14.30 7.33 17.46
N GLU A 15 15.12 6.44 18.04
CA GLU A 15 14.64 5.22 18.71
C GLU A 15 13.64 5.53 19.82
N VAL A 16 13.98 6.46 20.72
CA VAL A 16 13.11 6.85 21.84
C VAL A 16 11.84 7.53 21.32
N GLU A 17 11.95 8.40 20.32
CA GLU A 17 10.79 9.06 19.71
C GLU A 17 9.82 8.03 19.10
N LEU A 18 10.34 6.99 18.45
CA LEU A 18 9.55 5.89 17.90
C LEU A 18 8.95 4.99 18.99
N GLU A 19 9.68 4.72 20.08
CA GLU A 19 9.14 3.99 21.23
C GLU A 19 7.96 4.74 21.88
N VAL A 20 8.05 6.07 21.98
CA VAL A 20 6.96 6.92 22.47
C VAL A 20 5.80 6.96 21.49
N ALA A 21 6.08 7.06 20.19
CA ALA A 21 5.05 7.02 19.16
C ALA A 21 4.30 5.69 19.15
N GLU A 22 5.01 4.55 19.20
CA GLU A 22 4.43 3.21 19.33
C GLU A 22 3.46 3.17 20.52
N LEU A 23 3.92 3.60 21.69
CA LEU A 23 3.11 3.56 22.90
C LEU A 23 1.87 4.45 22.78
N LYS A 24 2.00 5.66 22.24
CA LYS A 24 0.86 6.57 22.01
C LYS A 24 -0.16 5.99 21.03
N MET A 25 0.31 5.34 19.96
CA MET A 25 -0.58 4.68 19.00
C MET A 25 -1.31 3.50 19.61
N LEU A 26 -0.61 2.66 20.40
CA LEU A 26 -1.23 1.57 21.13
C LEU A 26 -2.26 2.09 22.12
N MET A 27 -1.92 3.13 22.89
CA MET A 27 -2.84 3.76 23.83
C MET A 27 -4.11 4.26 23.13
N PHE A 28 -3.95 4.96 22.00
CA PHE A 28 -5.07 5.42 21.18
C PHE A 28 -5.95 4.25 20.70
N SER A 29 -5.35 3.19 20.13
CA SER A 29 -6.09 2.04 19.60
C SER A 29 -6.87 1.26 20.67
N LEU A 30 -6.34 1.21 21.90
CA LEU A 30 -6.95 0.52 23.03
C LEU A 30 -7.89 1.42 23.84
N GLY A 31 -8.03 2.70 23.46
CA GLY A 31 -8.87 3.67 24.18
C GLY A 31 -8.36 4.00 25.59
N VAL A 32 -7.05 3.85 25.85
CA VAL A 32 -6.45 4.15 27.15
C VAL A 32 -5.77 5.51 27.13
N THR A 33 -5.79 6.17 28.28
CA THR A 33 -5.28 7.52 28.49
C THR A 33 -4.18 7.53 29.55
N SER A 34 -3.49 8.67 29.68
CA SER A 34 -2.48 8.85 30.73
C SER A 34 -3.07 8.84 32.15
N MET A 35 -4.39 9.06 32.30
CA MET A 35 -5.07 9.06 33.61
C MET A 35 -5.28 7.65 34.17
N ASP A 36 -5.33 6.64 33.30
CA ASP A 36 -5.55 5.25 33.69
C ASP A 36 -4.33 4.64 34.41
N ARG A 37 -3.17 5.31 34.36
CA ARG A 37 -1.91 4.91 35.02
C ARG A 37 -1.52 3.46 34.75
N ILE A 38 -1.82 2.96 33.56
CA ILE A 38 -1.50 1.59 33.14
C ILE A 38 -0.02 1.51 32.77
N ARG A 39 0.68 0.47 33.25
CA ARG A 39 2.07 0.22 32.86
C ARG A 39 2.18 -0.14 31.37
N ASN A 40 3.23 0.34 30.72
CA ASN A 40 3.46 0.14 29.28
C ASN A 40 3.53 -1.34 28.87
N GLU A 41 3.99 -2.22 29.76
CA GLU A 41 4.01 -3.67 29.53
C GLU A 41 2.61 -4.26 29.33
N PHE A 42 1.60 -3.78 30.05
CA PHE A 42 0.23 -4.25 29.89
C PHE A 42 -0.40 -3.71 28.60
N ILE A 43 -0.13 -2.45 28.25
CA ILE A 43 -0.59 -1.85 26.98
C ILE A 43 -0.08 -2.69 25.80
N ARG A 44 1.20 -3.04 25.82
CA ARG A 44 1.83 -3.89 24.81
C ARG A 44 1.32 -5.33 24.84
N GLY A 45 1.15 -5.90 26.04
CA GLY A 45 0.62 -7.26 26.23
C GLY A 45 -0.79 -7.43 25.68
N THR A 46 -1.69 -6.47 25.92
CA THR A 46 -3.05 -6.47 25.36
C THR A 46 -3.05 -6.48 23.83
N ALA A 47 -2.14 -5.72 23.22
CA ALA A 47 -1.98 -5.69 21.77
C ALA A 47 -1.14 -6.86 21.22
N HIS A 48 -0.65 -7.77 22.07
CA HIS A 48 0.22 -8.90 21.69
C HIS A 48 1.48 -8.47 20.93
N VAL A 49 2.04 -7.30 21.27
CA VAL A 49 3.24 -6.76 20.63
C VAL A 49 4.40 -6.62 21.61
N GLY A 50 5.62 -6.90 21.15
CA GLY A 50 6.84 -6.61 21.92
C GLY A 50 7.25 -5.13 21.83
N PRO A 51 8.27 -4.71 22.61
CA PRO A 51 8.90 -3.40 22.48
C PRO A 51 9.41 -3.12 21.06
N PHE A 52 9.37 -1.85 20.65
CA PHE A 52 9.88 -1.40 19.35
C PHE A 52 11.35 -1.80 19.10
N ARG A 53 12.20 -1.72 20.12
CA ARG A 53 13.62 -2.10 20.03
C ARG A 53 13.80 -3.55 19.59
N ASP A 54 13.06 -4.48 20.18
CA ASP A 54 13.12 -5.92 19.86
C ASP A 54 12.67 -6.18 18.42
N LYS A 55 11.66 -5.42 17.94
CA LYS A 55 11.22 -5.49 16.54
C LYS A 55 12.32 -4.98 15.60
N ARG A 56 13.01 -3.89 15.96
CA ARG A 56 14.11 -3.37 15.16
C ARG A 56 15.28 -4.33 15.04
N GLU A 57 15.67 -4.99 16.12
CA GLU A 57 16.75 -5.99 16.09
C GLU A 57 16.40 -7.16 15.16
N LYS A 58 15.13 -7.59 15.16
CA LYS A 58 14.61 -8.60 14.22
C LYS A 58 14.55 -8.07 12.79
N VAL A 59 14.15 -6.82 12.59
CA VAL A 59 14.05 -6.16 11.27
C VAL A 59 15.43 -5.91 10.66
N GLY A 60 16.48 -5.68 11.46
CA GLY A 60 17.86 -5.59 10.98
C GLY A 60 18.39 -6.87 10.31
N THR A 61 17.75 -8.01 10.56
CA THR A 61 18.05 -9.31 9.94
C THR A 61 17.06 -9.66 8.81
N LEU A 62 15.88 -9.03 8.79
CA LEU A 62 14.88 -9.21 7.74
C LEU A 62 15.24 -8.33 6.54
N ARG A 63 15.66 -8.97 5.44
CA ARG A 63 15.58 -8.35 4.12
C ARG A 63 14.17 -7.77 3.92
N ARG A 64 14.13 -6.60 3.26
CA ARG A 64 12.96 -5.79 2.86
C ARG A 64 11.58 -6.41 3.16
N PRO A 65 10.68 -5.74 3.89
CA PRO A 65 9.28 -6.14 3.90
C PRO A 65 8.75 -6.13 2.47
N SER A 66 8.37 -7.31 1.96
CA SER A 66 7.80 -7.49 0.61
C SER A 66 6.45 -6.80 0.43
N SER A 67 5.82 -6.36 1.51
CA SER A 67 4.43 -5.87 1.53
C SER A 67 4.20 -4.44 1.02
N LEU A 68 5.25 -3.70 0.65
CA LEU A 68 5.10 -2.34 0.09
C LEU A 68 5.08 -2.34 -1.45
N ASN A 69 5.59 -3.40 -2.09
CA ASN A 69 5.44 -3.61 -3.53
C ASN A 69 4.10 -4.29 -3.89
N ASP A 70 3.54 -5.09 -2.98
CA ASP A 70 2.27 -5.79 -3.23
C ASP A 70 1.09 -4.81 -3.35
N LEU A 71 1.14 -3.69 -2.63
CA LEU A 71 0.13 -2.64 -2.72
C LEU A 71 0.22 -1.85 -4.04
N ASP A 72 1.44 -1.62 -4.53
CA ASP A 72 1.74 -0.93 -5.79
C ASP A 72 1.35 -1.79 -7.00
N GLN A 73 1.71 -3.07 -7.00
CA GLN A 73 1.29 -4.03 -8.03
C GLN A 73 -0.22 -4.19 -8.08
N SER A 74 -0.90 -4.30 -6.93
CA SER A 74 -2.36 -4.43 -6.92
C SER A 74 -3.09 -3.19 -7.46
N HIS A 75 -2.45 -2.02 -7.36
CA HIS A 75 -2.97 -0.77 -7.89
C HIS A 75 -2.73 -0.69 -9.41
N GLU A 76 -1.51 -0.95 -9.86
CA GLU A 76 -1.17 -1.02 -11.28
C GLU A 76 -1.99 -2.09 -12.02
N GLU A 77 -2.24 -3.25 -11.41
CA GLU A 77 -3.11 -4.30 -11.95
C GLU A 77 -4.55 -3.82 -12.13
N ARG A 78 -5.09 -3.07 -11.16
CA ARG A 78 -6.45 -2.50 -11.26
C ARG A 78 -6.55 -1.41 -12.33
N GLU A 79 -5.54 -0.54 -12.43
CA GLU A 79 -5.48 0.47 -13.49
C GLU A 79 -5.37 -0.18 -14.88
N MET A 80 -4.59 -1.26 -15.00
CA MET A 80 -4.44 -2.01 -16.23
C MET A 80 -5.72 -2.78 -16.60
N GLU A 81 -6.41 -3.38 -15.63
CA GLU A 81 -7.74 -4.01 -15.80
C GLU A 81 -8.78 -2.99 -16.29
N PHE A 82 -8.84 -1.81 -15.68
CA PHE A 82 -9.74 -0.73 -16.11
C PHE A 82 -9.46 -0.30 -17.55
N LEU A 83 -8.18 -0.08 -17.89
CA LEU A 83 -7.78 0.29 -19.25
C LEU A 83 -8.10 -0.81 -20.25
N ARG A 84 -7.91 -2.09 -19.92
CA ARG A 84 -8.28 -3.23 -20.79
C ARG A 84 -9.78 -3.28 -21.04
N LEU A 85 -10.59 -3.09 -20.00
CA LEU A 85 -12.06 -3.03 -20.14
C LEU A 85 -12.47 -1.86 -21.03
N GLN A 86 -11.86 -0.69 -20.86
CA GLN A 86 -12.13 0.48 -21.69
C GLN A 86 -11.75 0.25 -23.17
N VAL A 87 -10.61 -0.38 -23.43
CA VAL A 87 -10.18 -0.74 -24.80
C VAL A 87 -11.13 -1.76 -25.42
N LEU A 88 -11.58 -2.76 -24.66
CA LEU A 88 -12.55 -3.75 -25.13
C LEU A 88 -13.89 -3.11 -25.48
N GLU A 89 -14.38 -2.20 -24.64
CA GLU A 89 -15.62 -1.46 -24.91
C GLU A 89 -15.48 -0.59 -26.16
N GLN A 90 -14.36 0.13 -26.30
CA GLN A 90 -14.07 0.91 -27.49
C GLN A 90 -14.00 0.03 -28.74
N GLN A 91 -13.38 -1.15 -28.66
CA GLN A 91 -13.31 -2.08 -29.79
C GLN A 91 -14.69 -2.57 -30.19
N ASN A 92 -15.56 -2.92 -29.25
CA ASN A 92 -16.94 -3.30 -29.56
C ASN A 92 -17.70 -2.19 -30.27
N ILE A 93 -17.55 -0.94 -29.80
CA ILE A 93 -18.17 0.23 -30.45
C ILE A 93 -17.63 0.41 -31.87
N ILE A 94 -16.31 0.29 -32.05
CA ILE A 94 -15.67 0.38 -33.38
C ILE A 94 -16.20 -0.72 -34.31
N ASP A 95 -16.31 -1.94 -33.82
CA ASP A 95 -16.78 -3.09 -34.61
C ASP A 95 -18.24 -2.91 -35.05
N ASP A 96 -19.10 -2.44 -34.14
CA ASP A 96 -20.50 -2.18 -34.44
C ASP A 96 -20.67 -1.04 -35.46
N LEU A 97 -19.91 0.04 -35.31
CA LEU A 97 -19.87 1.13 -36.28
C LEU A 97 -19.32 0.68 -37.64
N SER A 98 -18.30 -0.18 -37.64
CA SER A 98 -17.70 -0.72 -38.87
C SER A 98 -18.70 -1.59 -39.63
N LYS A 99 -19.42 -2.49 -38.94
CA LYS A 99 -20.49 -3.30 -39.53
C LYS A 99 -21.64 -2.44 -40.07
N ALA A 100 -22.03 -1.39 -39.33
CA ALA A 100 -23.05 -0.47 -39.78
C ALA A 100 -22.62 0.27 -41.06
N LEU A 101 -21.35 0.65 -41.15
CA LEU A 101 -20.77 1.32 -42.32
C LEU A 101 -20.67 0.39 -43.54
N GLU A 102 -20.27 -0.87 -43.33
CA GLU A 102 -20.28 -1.92 -44.35
C GLU A 102 -21.70 -2.16 -44.89
N THR A 103 -22.67 -2.31 -43.99
CA THR A 103 -24.08 -2.53 -44.34
C THR A 103 -24.65 -1.33 -45.11
N ALA A 104 -24.25 -0.12 -44.75
CA ALA A 104 -24.66 1.11 -45.41
C ALA A 104 -23.87 1.41 -46.71
N GLY A 105 -22.92 0.56 -47.09
CA GLY A 105 -22.19 0.64 -48.36
C GLY A 105 -21.10 1.73 -48.44
N TYR A 106 -20.62 2.21 -47.30
CA TYR A 106 -19.72 3.38 -47.21
C TYR A 106 -18.23 3.04 -47.05
N VAL A 107 -17.82 1.77 -47.05
CA VAL A 107 -16.40 1.41 -46.86
C VAL A 107 -15.58 1.74 -48.11
N LYS A 108 -14.79 2.81 -48.03
CA LYS A 108 -13.70 3.08 -48.97
C LYS A 108 -12.49 2.23 -48.57
N ASN A 109 -12.05 1.37 -49.48
CA ASN A 109 -10.79 0.63 -49.38
C ASN A 109 -9.65 1.61 -49.07
N VAL A 110 -9.03 1.47 -47.90
CA VAL A 110 -7.74 2.08 -47.59
C VAL A 110 -6.68 1.01 -47.87
N ILE A 111 -5.87 1.26 -48.90
CA ILE A 111 -4.68 0.48 -49.28
C ILE A 111 -3.56 0.77 -48.27
#